data_AF-A0A448ZL03-F1
#
_entry.id   AF-A0A448ZL03-F1
#
_cell.length_a   1.000
_cell.length_b   1.000
_cell.length_c   1.000
_cell.angle_alpha   90.00
_cell.angle_beta   90.00
_cell.angle_gamma   90.00
#
_symmetry.space_group_name_H-M   'P 1'
#
loop_
_entity.id
_entity.type
_entity.pdbx_description
1 polymer ?
#
loop_
_entity_poly.entity_id
_entity_poly.type
_entity_poly.pdbx_seq_one_letter_code
_entity_poly.pdbx_strand_id
1 'polypeptide(L)'
;MKQKHLSHLLCTMYFYVDTKSWAYQKRCLTYPIQSSAVATILFSAIDIFQGVPLQNVMNPRSLGTYFGGIYCYHAIQCPMEAIHGRPSLWHNILSGGTIGFLGVATGRLGIPLVSPAHAYRYGVSPPVLAFGVYGSISGVMAGMLGSKPF
;
A
#
# COMPACT_ATOMS: atom_id res chain seq x y z
N MET A 1 -2.94 46.08 -24.05
CA MET A 1 -3.70 45.31 -23.04
C MET A 1 -4.24 44.03 -23.67
N LYS A 2 -3.52 42.91 -23.67
CA LYS A 2 -4.03 41.61 -24.18
C LYS A 2 -3.23 40.40 -23.63
N GLN A 3 -2.84 40.45 -22.36
CA GLN A 3 -1.94 39.45 -21.74
C GLN A 3 -2.47 38.89 -20.41
N LYS A 4 -3.79 38.96 -20.18
CA LYS A 4 -4.44 38.38 -18.99
C LYS A 4 -5.32 37.16 -19.28
N HIS A 5 -5.57 36.83 -20.56
CA HIS A 5 -6.47 35.71 -20.90
C HIS A 5 -5.78 34.37 -21.21
N LEU A 6 -4.45 34.35 -21.40
CA LEU A 6 -3.73 33.09 -21.63
C LEU A 6 -3.40 32.32 -20.33
N SER A 7 -3.40 33.00 -19.18
CA SER A 7 -2.98 32.42 -17.89
C SER A 7 -3.98 31.40 -17.33
N HIS A 8 -5.25 31.51 -17.69
CA HIS A 8 -6.29 30.58 -17.22
C HIS A 8 -6.38 29.29 -18.04
N LEU A 9 -5.98 29.30 -19.32
CA LEU A 9 -5.99 28.09 -20.15
C LEU A 9 -4.81 27.16 -19.84
N LEU A 10 -3.69 27.69 -19.34
CA LEU A 10 -2.54 26.88 -18.92
C LEU A 10 -2.70 26.26 -17.52
N CYS A 11 -3.57 26.82 -16.68
CA CYS A 11 -3.86 26.28 -15.35
C CYS A 11 -4.87 25.11 -15.39
N THR A 12 -5.55 24.92 -16.52
CA THR A 12 -6.47 23.79 -16.80
C THR A 12 -5.87 22.76 -17.76
N MET A 13 -4.55 22.74 -17.96
CA MET A 13 -3.83 21.50 -18.22
C MET A 13 -3.71 20.79 -16.87
N TYR A 14 -4.81 20.19 -16.37
CA TYR A 14 -4.90 18.75 -16.30
C TYR A 14 -3.49 18.14 -16.20
N PHE A 15 -3.03 17.93 -14.97
CA PHE A 15 -2.00 16.93 -14.65
C PHE A 15 -2.53 15.57 -15.11
N TYR A 16 -2.57 15.34 -16.42
CA TYR A 16 -2.70 14.01 -16.98
C TYR A 16 -1.33 13.39 -16.79
N VAL A 17 -1.11 12.85 -15.60
CA VAL A 17 0.06 12.04 -15.32
C VAL A 17 -0.01 10.88 -16.30
N ASP A 18 0.91 10.85 -17.28
CA ASP A 18 0.99 9.75 -18.23
C ASP A 18 1.49 8.52 -17.48
N THR A 19 0.54 7.79 -16.89
CA THR A 19 0.80 6.60 -16.10
C THR A 19 1.34 5.44 -16.95
N LYS A 20 1.29 5.54 -18.27
CA LYS A 20 1.81 4.53 -19.21
C LYS A 20 3.24 4.84 -19.66
N SER A 21 3.71 6.07 -19.47
CA SER A 21 5.07 6.44 -19.82
C SER A 21 6.11 5.59 -19.06
N TRP A 22 7.20 5.25 -19.74
CA TRP A 22 8.32 4.51 -19.13
C TRP A 22 8.91 5.25 -17.92
N ALA A 23 9.01 6.58 -18.01
CA ALA A 23 9.51 7.41 -16.93
C ALA A 23 8.61 7.33 -15.67
N TYR A 24 7.28 7.34 -15.86
CA TYR A 24 6.33 7.15 -14.77
C TYR A 24 6.47 5.76 -14.14
N GLN A 25 6.46 4.70 -14.94
CA GLN A 25 6.55 3.32 -14.44
C GLN A 25 7.84 3.08 -13.65
N LYS A 26 8.98 3.59 -14.15
CA LYS A 26 10.25 3.54 -13.42
C LYS A 26 10.15 4.25 -12.08
N ARG A 27 9.58 5.46 -12.04
CA ARG A 27 9.40 6.23 -10.80
C ARG A 27 8.41 5.57 -9.84
N CYS A 28 7.34 4.97 -10.35
CA CYS A 28 6.34 4.27 -9.57
C CYS A 28 6.93 3.06 -8.83
N LEU A 29 7.88 2.36 -9.45
CA LEU A 29 8.58 1.22 -8.87
C LEU A 29 9.75 1.62 -7.95
N THR A 30 10.44 2.72 -8.22
CA THR A 30 11.62 3.11 -7.42
C THR A 30 11.27 3.96 -6.20
N TYR A 31 10.27 4.84 -6.29
CA TYR A 31 9.81 5.67 -5.17
C TYR A 31 9.45 4.85 -3.90
N PRO A 32 8.76 3.70 -3.98
CA PRO A 32 8.40 2.94 -2.79
C PRO A 32 9.58 2.24 -2.11
N ILE A 33 10.78 2.20 -2.69
CA ILE A 33 11.96 1.62 -2.03
C ILE A 33 12.23 2.36 -0.71
N GLN A 34 12.16 3.69 -0.73
CA GLN A 34 12.40 4.51 0.45
C GLN A 34 11.29 4.35 1.50
N SER A 35 10.02 4.40 1.08
CA SER A 35 8.90 4.21 2.00
C SER A 35 8.89 2.80 2.61
N SER A 36 9.28 1.78 1.84
CA SER A 36 9.39 0.40 2.32
C SER A 36 10.50 0.25 3.36
N ALA A 37 11.63 0.93 3.18
CA ALA A 37 12.70 0.93 4.17
C ALA A 37 12.24 1.58 5.50
N VAL A 38 11.61 2.75 5.43
CA VAL A 38 11.08 3.46 6.62
C VAL A 38 10.01 2.61 7.33
N ALA A 39 9.08 2.05 6.58
CA ALA A 39 8.04 1.19 7.13
C ALA A 39 8.62 -0.07 7.78
N THR A 40 9.66 -0.67 7.18
CA THR A 40 10.37 -1.82 7.76
C THR A 40 10.95 -1.48 9.13
N ILE A 41 11.60 -0.34 9.26
CA ILE A 41 12.15 0.13 10.54
C ILE A 41 11.01 0.35 11.54
N LEU A 42 9.92 0.98 11.12
CA LEU A 42 8.77 1.23 11.98
C LEU A 42 8.14 -0.07 12.50
N PHE A 43 7.82 -1.04 11.63
CA PHE A 43 7.24 -2.31 12.05
C PHE A 43 8.19 -3.15 12.89
N SER A 44 9.48 -3.10 12.58
CA SER A 44 10.51 -3.74 13.38
C SER A 44 10.61 -3.12 14.77
N ALA A 45 10.49 -1.80 14.89
CA ALA A 45 10.44 -1.12 16.18
C ALA A 45 9.20 -1.52 16.98
N ILE A 46 8.02 -1.58 16.33
CA ILE A 46 6.77 -2.03 16.97
C ILE A 46 6.93 -3.45 17.54
N ASP A 47 7.53 -4.38 16.79
CA ASP A 47 7.79 -5.73 17.27
C ASP A 47 8.69 -5.76 18.52
N ILE A 48 9.73 -4.91 18.56
CA ILE A 48 10.59 -4.77 19.73
C ILE A 48 9.77 -4.28 20.94
N PHE A 49 8.92 -3.28 20.75
CA PHE A 49 8.03 -2.77 21.80
C PHE A 49 6.97 -3.80 22.25
N GLN A 50 6.59 -4.74 21.38
CA GLN A 50 5.70 -5.86 21.69
C GLN A 50 6.42 -7.03 22.40
N GLY A 51 7.73 -6.92 22.65
CA GLY A 51 8.50 -7.93 23.37
C GLY A 51 9.10 -9.02 22.47
N VAL A 52 9.11 -8.84 21.15
CA VAL A 52 9.81 -9.75 20.23
C VAL A 52 11.32 -9.61 20.46
N PRO A 53 12.05 -10.74 20.65
CA PRO A 53 13.50 -10.69 20.84
C PRO A 53 14.21 -9.98 19.67
N LEU A 54 15.17 -9.10 19.96
CA LEU A 54 15.89 -8.30 18.96
C LEU A 54 16.54 -9.16 17.87
N GLN A 55 17.05 -10.34 18.23
CA GLN A 55 17.61 -11.32 17.30
C GLN A 55 16.62 -11.84 16.24
N ASN A 56 15.33 -11.89 16.57
CA ASN A 56 14.27 -12.29 15.64
C ASN A 56 13.85 -11.13 14.74
N VAL A 57 13.89 -9.91 15.26
CA VAL A 57 13.58 -8.68 14.51
C VAL A 57 14.67 -8.38 13.49
N MET A 58 15.94 -8.47 13.88
CA MET A 58 17.11 -8.25 13.02
C MET A 58 17.38 -9.41 12.05
N ASN A 59 16.55 -10.46 12.08
CA ASN A 59 16.66 -11.56 11.14
C ASN A 59 16.39 -11.06 9.70
N PRO A 60 17.28 -11.32 8.72
CA PRO A 60 17.09 -10.91 7.33
C PRO A 60 15.75 -11.34 6.75
N ARG A 61 15.21 -12.48 7.20
CA ARG A 61 13.89 -12.98 6.79
C ARG A 61 12.74 -12.10 7.28
N SER A 62 12.81 -11.60 8.51
CA SER A 62 11.77 -10.76 9.10
C SER A 62 11.77 -9.38 8.42
N LEU A 63 12.95 -8.74 8.36
CA LEU A 63 13.16 -7.47 7.67
C LEU A 63 12.74 -7.55 6.20
N GLY A 64 13.13 -8.62 5.51
CA GLY A 64 12.75 -8.86 4.12
C GLY A 64 11.25 -9.06 3.93
N THR A 65 10.55 -9.60 4.93
CA THR A 65 9.08 -9.77 4.89
C THR A 65 8.39 -8.41 5.01
N TYR A 66 8.82 -7.55 5.93
CA TYR A 66 8.28 -6.19 6.04
C TYR A 66 8.59 -5.34 4.82
N PHE A 67 9.85 -5.31 4.40
CA PHE A 67 10.28 -4.55 3.24
C PHE A 67 9.57 -5.02 1.98
N GLY A 68 9.58 -6.33 1.73
CA GLY A 68 8.93 -6.94 0.57
C GLY A 68 7.42 -6.76 0.59
N GLY A 69 6.78 -6.87 1.76
CA GLY A 69 5.34 -6.65 1.90
C GLY A 69 4.92 -5.23 1.52
N ILE A 70 5.62 -4.23 2.05
CA ILE A 70 5.34 -2.82 1.77
C ILE A 70 5.73 -2.45 0.33
N TYR A 71 6.83 -3.00 -0.18
CA TYR A 71 7.22 -2.80 -1.56
C TYR A 71 6.17 -3.38 -2.52
N CYS A 72 5.74 -4.62 -2.31
CA CYS A 72 4.71 -5.28 -3.11
C CYS A 72 3.37 -4.54 -3.04
N TYR A 73 2.98 -4.04 -1.86
CA TYR A 73 1.81 -3.18 -1.70
C TYR A 73 1.84 -2.00 -2.67
N HIS A 74 2.97 -1.31 -2.79
CA HIS A 74 3.10 -0.19 -3.72
C HIS A 74 3.32 -0.61 -5.17
N ALA A 75 4.03 -1.71 -5.42
CA ALA A 75 4.36 -2.18 -6.76
C ALA A 75 3.12 -2.68 -7.52
N ILE A 76 2.18 -3.33 -6.82
CA ILE A 76 0.91 -3.80 -7.41
C ILE A 76 0.04 -2.62 -7.87
N GLN A 77 0.20 -1.43 -7.29
CA GLN A 77 -0.55 -0.24 -7.70
C GLN A 77 -0.13 0.27 -9.09
N CYS A 78 1.15 0.16 -9.46
CA CYS A 78 1.69 0.66 -10.72
C CYS A 78 1.01 0.11 -11.99
N PRO A 79 0.79 -1.22 -12.14
CA PRO A 79 0.04 -1.75 -13.28
C PRO A 79 -1.44 -1.36 -13.24
N MET A 80 -2.06 -1.25 -12.06
CA MET A 80 -3.46 -0.81 -11.95
C MET A 80 -3.62 0.64 -12.43
N GLU A 81 -2.67 1.51 -12.10
CA GLU A 81 -2.62 2.89 -12.59
C GLU A 81 -2.32 2.98 -14.09
N ALA A 82 -1.47 2.08 -14.62
CA ALA A 82 -1.20 1.99 -16.05
C ALA A 82 -2.46 1.60 -16.85
N ILE A 83 -3.24 0.64 -16.35
CA ILE A 83 -4.48 0.19 -16.99
C ILE A 83 -5.55 1.27 -16.93
N HIS A 84 -5.76 1.87 -15.76
CA HIS A 84 -6.83 2.85 -15.54
C HIS A 84 -6.48 4.27 -15.99
N GLY A 85 -5.20 4.56 -16.27
CA GLY A 85 -4.75 5.89 -16.67
C GLY A 85 -4.79 6.94 -15.54
N ARG A 86 -5.06 6.52 -14.30
CA ARG A 86 -5.20 7.43 -13.16
C ARG A 86 -4.90 6.73 -11.83
N PRO A 87 -4.36 7.43 -10.84
CA PRO A 87 -4.32 6.96 -9.46
C PRO A 87 -5.73 6.93 -8.86
N SER A 88 -6.00 5.96 -7.98
CA SER A 88 -7.31 5.81 -7.36
C SER A 88 -7.21 5.25 -5.93
N LEU A 89 -8.21 5.59 -5.12
CA LEU A 89 -8.36 5.02 -3.78
C LEU A 89 -8.53 3.50 -3.84
N TRP A 90 -9.23 3.00 -4.86
CA TRP A 90 -9.45 1.58 -5.08
C TRP A 90 -8.14 0.82 -5.28
N HIS A 91 -7.12 1.42 -5.88
CA HIS A 91 -5.80 0.77 -6.00
C HIS A 91 -5.17 0.50 -4.64
N ASN A 92 -5.36 1.40 -3.67
CA ASN A 92 -4.86 1.23 -2.30
C ASN A 92 -5.66 0.16 -1.54
N ILE A 93 -6.98 0.14 -1.70
CA ILE A 93 -7.85 -0.88 -1.09
C ILE A 93 -7.49 -2.26 -1.63
N LEU A 94 -7.40 -2.40 -2.95
CA LEU A 94 -7.10 -3.69 -3.60
C LEU A 94 -5.68 -4.15 -3.30
N SER A 95 -4.68 -3.26 -3.30
CA SER A 95 -3.31 -3.64 -2.97
C SER A 95 -3.17 -4.05 -1.50
N GLY A 96 -3.75 -3.30 -0.57
CA GLY A 96 -3.74 -3.61 0.86
C GLY A 96 -4.46 -4.92 1.16
N GLY A 97 -5.65 -5.10 0.58
CA GLY A 97 -6.41 -6.33 0.71
C GLY A 97 -5.67 -7.54 0.15
N THR A 98 -5.04 -7.43 -1.02
CA THR A 98 -4.29 -8.53 -1.64
C THR A 98 -3.10 -8.96 -0.78
N ILE A 99 -2.33 -8.00 -0.28
CA ILE A 99 -1.20 -8.29 0.62
C ILE A 99 -1.68 -8.90 1.94
N GLY A 100 -2.78 -8.38 2.51
CA GLY A 100 -3.40 -8.94 3.71
C GLY A 100 -3.87 -10.38 3.51
N PHE A 101 -4.56 -10.65 2.40
CA PHE A 101 -5.01 -12.00 2.00
C PHE A 101 -3.84 -12.97 1.94
N LEU A 102 -2.78 -12.62 1.20
CA LEU A 102 -1.62 -13.47 1.03
C LEU A 102 -0.83 -13.65 2.32
N GLY A 103 -0.67 -12.59 3.11
CA GLY A 103 0.03 -12.64 4.39
C GLY A 103 -0.68 -13.58 5.39
N VAL A 104 -2.01 -13.55 5.44
CA VAL A 104 -2.78 -14.47 6.29
C VAL A 104 -2.81 -15.88 5.71
N ALA A 105 -2.98 -16.03 4.40
CA ALA A 105 -2.95 -17.34 3.74
C ALA A 105 -1.61 -18.07 3.91
N THR A 106 -0.51 -17.32 3.99
CA THR A 106 0.85 -17.87 4.22
C THR A 106 1.23 -17.96 5.71
N GLY A 107 0.32 -17.62 6.62
CA GLY A 107 0.54 -17.65 8.06
C GLY A 107 1.57 -16.62 8.56
N ARG A 108 1.85 -15.58 7.78
CA ARG A 108 2.83 -14.53 8.11
C ARG A 108 2.21 -13.28 8.74
N LEU A 109 0.91 -13.07 8.53
CA LEU A 109 0.15 -11.98 9.14
C LEU A 109 -1.01 -12.56 9.97
N GLY A 110 -1.33 -11.88 11.07
CA GLY A 110 -2.61 -12.04 11.76
C GLY A 110 -3.67 -11.12 11.17
N ILE A 111 -4.93 -11.26 11.59
CA ILE A 111 -5.99 -10.33 11.22
C ILE A 111 -6.19 -9.36 12.40
N PRO A 112 -5.86 -8.06 12.24
CA PRO A 112 -6.10 -7.10 13.31
C PRO A 112 -7.60 -6.89 13.51
N LEU A 113 -8.01 -6.59 14.75
CA LEU A 113 -9.38 -6.21 15.12
C LEU A 113 -10.46 -7.30 14.98
N VAL A 114 -10.11 -8.52 14.56
CA VAL A 114 -11.08 -9.62 14.46
C VAL A 114 -10.61 -10.83 15.24
N SER A 115 -11.45 -11.32 16.15
CA SER A 115 -11.16 -12.58 16.84
C SER A 115 -11.30 -13.76 15.86
N PRO A 116 -10.48 -14.82 15.98
CA PRO A 116 -10.63 -16.02 15.15
C PRO A 116 -12.04 -16.59 15.17
N ALA A 117 -12.74 -16.47 16.32
CA ALA A 117 -14.12 -16.90 16.49
C ALA A 117 -15.12 -16.16 15.57
N HIS A 118 -14.84 -14.92 15.16
CA HIS A 118 -15.67 -14.20 14.21
C HIS A 118 -15.62 -14.80 12.80
N ALA A 119 -14.44 -15.23 12.34
CA ALA A 119 -14.29 -15.88 11.04
C ALA A 119 -15.06 -17.22 11.00
N TYR A 120 -14.95 -18.02 12.06
CA TYR A 120 -15.66 -19.30 12.19
C TYR A 120 -17.18 -19.13 12.35
N ARG A 121 -17.64 -18.08 13.04
CA ARG A 121 -19.08 -17.82 13.27
C ARG A 121 -19.85 -17.51 11.99
N TYR A 122 -19.21 -16.88 11.00
CA TYR A 122 -19.85 -16.52 9.73
C TYR A 122 -19.42 -17.39 8.55
N GLY A 123 -18.62 -18.45 8.79
CA GLY A 123 -18.16 -19.36 7.73
C GLY A 123 -17.24 -18.70 6.69
N VAL A 124 -16.61 -17.57 7.02
CA VAL A 124 -15.73 -16.84 6.11
C VAL A 124 -14.29 -17.30 6.31
N SER A 125 -13.58 -17.57 5.21
CA SER A 125 -12.17 -17.95 5.31
C SER A 125 -11.32 -16.79 5.84
N PRO A 126 -10.35 -17.04 6.76
CA PRO A 126 -9.50 -15.99 7.31
C PRO A 126 -8.80 -15.12 6.25
N PRO A 127 -8.29 -15.64 5.11
CA PRO A 127 -7.70 -14.79 4.07
C PRO A 127 -8.67 -13.78 3.46
N VAL A 128 -9.94 -14.14 3.24
CA VAL A 128 -10.96 -13.23 2.69
C VAL A 128 -11.28 -12.13 3.69
N LEU A 129 -11.36 -12.48 4.97
CA LEU A 129 -11.55 -11.50 6.03
C LEU A 129 -10.35 -10.55 6.14
N ALA A 130 -9.14 -11.09 6.02
CA ALA A 130 -7.91 -10.31 5.96
C ALA A 130 -7.90 -9.33 4.78
N PHE A 131 -8.41 -9.74 3.61
CA PHE A 131 -8.55 -8.86 2.46
C PHE A 131 -9.40 -7.62 2.81
N GLY A 132 -10.56 -7.84 3.46
CA GLY A 132 -11.44 -6.75 3.87
C GLY A 132 -10.81 -5.83 4.93
N VAL A 133 -10.18 -6.40 5.95
CA VAL A 133 -9.55 -5.64 7.04
C VAL A 133 -8.35 -4.85 6.54
N TYR A 134 -7.39 -5.49 5.87
CA TYR A 134 -6.21 -4.79 5.38
C TYR A 134 -6.53 -3.82 4.24
N GLY A 135 -7.52 -4.14 3.39
CA GLY A 135 -8.00 -3.23 2.34
C GLY A 135 -8.74 -2.01 2.89
N SER A 136 -9.50 -2.16 3.97
CA SER A 136 -10.14 -1.01 4.64
C SER A 136 -9.12 -0.14 5.37
N ILE A 137 -8.14 -0.73 6.07
CA ILE A 137 -7.03 0.02 6.68
C ILE A 137 -6.26 0.80 5.61
N SER A 138 -5.85 0.16 4.52
CA SER A 138 -5.11 0.85 3.45
C SER A 138 -5.96 1.91 2.75
N GLY A 139 -7.25 1.66 2.56
CA GLY A 139 -8.21 2.64 2.04
C GLY A 139 -8.33 3.86 2.96
N VAL A 140 -8.52 3.65 4.26
CA VAL A 140 -8.61 4.75 5.24
C VAL A 140 -7.30 5.54 5.28
N MET A 141 -6.15 4.86 5.33
CA MET A 141 -4.85 5.55 5.32
C MET A 141 -4.64 6.34 4.03
N ALA A 142 -4.98 5.79 2.87
CA ALA A 142 -4.88 6.50 1.59
C ALA A 142 -5.89 7.65 1.47
N GLY A 143 -7.08 7.52 2.06
CA GLY A 143 -8.10 8.56 2.08
C GLY A 143 -7.80 9.71 3.04
N MET A 144 -7.16 9.42 4.19
CA MET A 144 -6.87 10.41 5.23
C MET A 144 -5.50 11.09 5.08
N LEU A 145 -4.46 10.34 4.69
CA LEU A 145 -3.09 10.85 4.61
C LEU A 145 -2.73 11.39 3.23
N GLY A 146 -3.67 11.35 2.29
CA GLY A 146 -3.40 11.58 0.88
C GLY A 146 -2.66 10.38 0.30
N SER A 147 -3.31 9.67 -0.61
CA SER A 147 -2.62 8.74 -1.51
C SER A 147 -1.43 9.44 -2.18
N LYS A 148 -0.38 8.67 -2.50
CA LYS A 148 0.86 9.11 -3.20
C LYS A 148 0.67 10.46 -3.92
N PRO A 149 1.45 11.51 -3.59
CA PRO A 149 1.37 12.76 -4.32
C PRO A 149 1.62 12.49 -5.81
N PHE A 150 0.68 12.93 -6.63
CA PHE A 150 0.69 12.82 -8.08
C PHE A 150 1.81 13.67 -8.69
#